data_AF-A0A9E7GQF1-F1
#
_entry.id   AF-A0A9E7GQF1-F1
#
_cell.length_a   1.000
_cell.length_b   1.000
_cell.length_c   1.000
_cell.angle_alpha   90.00
_cell.angle_beta   90.00
_cell.angle_gamma   90.00
#
_symmetry.space_group_name_H-M   'P 1'
#
loop_
_entity.id
_entity.type
_entity.pdbx_description
1 polymer ?
#
loop_
_entity_poly.entity_id
_entity_poly.type
_entity_poly.pdbx_seq_one_letter_code
_entity_poly.pdbx_strand_id
1 'polypeptide(L)'
;MIHRRAYIGSGHGWLVTVNDTCSMHLLNPLTGAQIPLPPVTTLPFVSAHHNSHGQIIEFVVEVPYGANRMRCIFFQKAVLSAVPDVGDNCLIMMICNNWKHLVIGRAGGEAWKCISIYHHYTNIIHRKGKFHTISDTGIVKVWEHDGLFLRPKIIKSNIRYFLNQFMHYLVESLDGNLFLIYKDLYEFGPTNEPKNITYLVFSLDEEEYK
;
A
#
# COMPACT_ATOMS: atom_id res chain seq x y z
N MET A 1 -3.68 -18.02 22.28
CA MET A 1 -3.85 -18.19 20.82
C MET A 1 -3.15 -17.03 20.11
N ILE A 2 -2.18 -17.31 19.23
CA ILE A 2 -1.61 -16.29 18.35
C ILE A 2 -2.73 -15.91 17.37
N HIS A 3 -3.30 -14.72 17.52
CA HIS A 3 -4.37 -14.25 16.64
C HIS A 3 -3.81 -14.15 15.22
N ARG A 4 -4.48 -14.77 14.23
CA ARG A 4 -4.05 -14.66 12.83
C ARG A 4 -4.05 -13.18 12.44
N ARG A 5 -2.89 -12.65 12.05
CA ARG A 5 -2.75 -11.30 11.49
C ARG A 5 -2.47 -11.40 10.00
N ALA A 6 -3.08 -10.52 9.22
CA ALA A 6 -2.65 -10.23 7.86
C ALA A 6 -1.53 -9.19 7.89
N TYR A 7 -0.56 -9.34 6.99
CA TYR A 7 0.55 -8.41 6.82
C TYR A 7 0.35 -7.67 5.50
N ILE A 8 0.29 -6.35 5.56
CA ILE A 8 -0.02 -5.52 4.39
C ILE A 8 1.11 -4.55 4.06
N GLY A 9 2.18 -4.52 4.86
CA GLY A 9 3.30 -3.62 4.66
C GLY A 9 4.42 -3.88 5.66
N SER A 10 5.59 -3.35 5.34
CA SER A 10 6.73 -3.32 6.25
C SER A 10 7.64 -2.14 5.89
N GLY A 11 8.40 -1.66 6.87
CA GLY A 11 9.36 -0.58 6.70
C GLY A 11 9.98 -0.19 8.03
N HIS A 12 11.24 0.25 7.99
CA HIS A 12 11.95 0.74 9.18
C HIS A 12 11.98 -0.24 10.37
N GLY A 13 11.94 -1.56 10.12
CA GLY A 13 11.90 -2.58 11.17
C GLY A 13 10.51 -2.85 11.76
N TRP A 14 9.46 -2.24 11.22
CA TRP A 14 8.07 -2.42 11.63
C TRP A 14 7.22 -3.10 10.55
N LEU A 15 6.20 -3.83 10.97
CA LEU A 15 5.19 -4.46 10.12
C LEU A 15 3.86 -3.72 10.23
N VAL A 16 3.16 -3.53 9.11
CA VAL A 16 1.76 -3.08 9.12
C VAL A 16 0.87 -4.31 9.16
N THR A 17 0.09 -4.44 10.23
CA THR A 17 -0.69 -5.64 10.52
C THR A 17 -2.17 -5.32 10.70
N VAL A 18 -3.01 -6.27 10.29
CA VAL A 18 -4.47 -6.23 10.50
C VAL A 18 -4.87 -7.53 11.19
N ASN A 19 -5.53 -7.45 12.34
CA ASN A 19 -6.00 -8.63 13.05
C ASN A 19 -7.35 -9.16 12.48
N ASP A 20 -7.94 -10.14 13.14
CA ASP A 20 -9.25 -10.72 12.83
C ASP A 20 -10.42 -9.76 13.05
N THR A 21 -10.30 -8.80 13.96
CA THR A 21 -11.31 -7.74 14.18
C THR A 21 -11.13 -6.52 13.26
N CYS A 22 -10.25 -6.61 12.27
CA CYS A 22 -9.88 -5.50 11.37
C CYS A 22 -9.27 -4.28 12.09
N SER A 23 -8.71 -4.48 13.29
CA SER A 23 -7.90 -3.49 13.97
C SER A 23 -6.48 -3.49 13.43
N MET A 24 -5.98 -2.29 13.13
CA MET A 24 -4.71 -2.07 12.45
C MET A 24 -3.62 -1.61 13.41
N HIS A 25 -2.42 -2.17 13.27
CA HIS A 25 -1.28 -1.84 14.12
C HIS A 25 0.02 -1.87 13.34
N LEU A 26 0.93 -0.97 13.70
CA LEU A 26 2.36 -1.21 13.50
C LEU A 26 2.83 -2.19 14.57
N LEU A 27 3.59 -3.20 14.16
CA LEU A 27 4.17 -4.20 15.05
C LEU A 27 5.69 -4.27 14.82
N ASN A 28 6.46 -4.10 15.88
CA ASN A 28 7.88 -4.42 15.87
C ASN A 28 8.03 -5.91 16.17
N PRO A 29 8.49 -6.74 15.21
CA PRO A 29 8.54 -8.19 15.40
C PRO A 29 9.64 -8.64 16.37
N LEU A 30 10.64 -7.79 16.65
CA LEU A 30 11.74 -8.11 17.56
C LEU A 30 11.42 -7.76 19.00
N THR A 31 10.76 -6.61 19.23
CA THR A 31 10.46 -6.12 20.58
C THR A 31 9.03 -6.42 21.03
N GLY A 32 8.12 -6.75 20.10
CA GLY A 32 6.69 -6.90 20.36
C GLY A 32 5.95 -5.58 20.57
N ALA A 33 6.64 -4.43 20.46
CA ALA A 33 6.02 -3.12 20.57
C ALA A 33 4.94 -2.94 19.49
N GLN A 34 3.83 -2.30 19.85
CA GLN A 34 2.71 -2.04 18.96
C GLN A 34 2.28 -0.59 19.05
N ILE A 35 2.01 0.00 17.88
CA ILE A 35 1.46 1.34 17.76
C ILE A 35 0.14 1.21 17.00
N PRO A 36 -0.99 1.67 17.56
CA PRO A 36 -2.27 1.60 16.86
C PRO A 36 -2.23 2.47 15.61
N LEU A 37 -2.90 2.02 14.56
CA LEU A 37 -3.21 2.81 13.38
C LEU A 37 -4.68 3.26 13.44
N PRO A 38 -5.09 4.27 12.65
CA PRO A 38 -6.45 4.74 12.67
C PRO A 38 -7.48 3.61 12.47
N PRO A 39 -8.63 3.63 13.15
CA PRO A 39 -9.64 2.60 13.01
C PRO A 39 -10.14 2.49 11.57
N VAL A 40 -10.40 1.26 11.12
CA VAL A 40 -10.94 0.98 9.77
C VAL A 40 -12.29 1.66 9.52
N THR A 41 -13.09 1.90 10.56
CA THR A 41 -14.36 2.64 10.49
C THR A 41 -14.20 4.12 10.12
N THR A 42 -12.99 4.67 10.16
CA THR A 42 -12.72 6.05 9.72
C THR A 42 -12.44 6.15 8.21
N LEU A 43 -12.34 5.02 7.51
CA LEU A 43 -12.25 5.01 6.05
C LEU A 43 -13.60 5.42 5.45
N PRO A 44 -13.64 6.34 4.48
CA PRO A 44 -14.90 6.93 4.00
C PRO A 44 -15.81 5.97 3.23
N PHE A 45 -15.31 4.80 2.86
CA PHE A 45 -16.03 3.76 2.12
C PHE A 45 -16.26 2.50 2.97
N VAL A 46 -16.13 2.62 4.30
CA VAL A 46 -16.41 1.53 5.25
C VAL A 46 -17.43 2.00 6.27
N SER A 47 -18.49 1.21 6.43
CA SER A 47 -19.45 1.34 7.53
C SER A 47 -19.39 0.10 8.42
N ALA A 48 -19.76 0.24 9.69
CA ALA A 48 -19.82 -0.89 10.63
C ALA A 48 -21.24 -1.07 11.16
N HIS A 49 -21.72 -2.31 11.12
CA HIS A 49 -22.93 -2.74 11.81
C HIS A 49 -22.58 -3.21 13.22
N HIS A 50 -23.38 -2.78 14.18
CA HIS A 50 -23.16 -3.06 15.59
C HIS A 50 -24.33 -3.88 16.15
N ASN A 51 -24.04 -4.79 17.08
CA ASN A 51 -25.08 -5.45 17.87
C ASN A 51 -25.63 -4.52 18.98
N SER A 52 -26.60 -5.01 19.74
CA SER A 52 -27.19 -4.28 20.88
C SER A 52 -26.20 -3.92 22.00
N HIS A 53 -25.02 -4.54 22.02
CA HIS A 53 -23.94 -4.29 22.97
C HIS A 53 -22.85 -3.37 22.39
N GLY A 54 -23.05 -2.80 21.20
CA GLY A 54 -22.09 -1.90 20.55
C GLY A 54 -20.88 -2.59 19.93
N GLN A 55 -20.87 -3.93 19.83
CA GLN A 55 -19.78 -4.66 19.20
C GLN A 55 -19.99 -4.72 17.68
N ILE A 56 -18.91 -4.54 16.92
CA ILE A 56 -18.94 -4.66 15.46
C ILE A 56 -19.18 -6.13 15.08
N ILE A 57 -20.30 -6.37 14.38
CA ILE A 57 -20.66 -7.70 13.86
C ILE A 57 -20.31 -7.86 12.38
N GLU A 58 -20.32 -6.75 11.63
CA GLU A 58 -20.10 -6.76 10.19
C GLU A 58 -19.56 -5.40 9.72
N PHE A 59 -18.67 -5.44 8.74
CA PHE A 59 -18.25 -4.25 7.99
C PHE A 59 -18.95 -4.24 6.65
N VAL A 60 -19.67 -3.16 6.37
CA VAL A 60 -20.29 -2.91 5.07
C VAL A 60 -19.33 -2.12 4.22
N VAL A 61 -18.99 -2.69 3.08
CA VAL A 61 -18.26 -2.03 2.00
C VAL A 61 -19.03 -2.33 0.70
N GLU A 62 -18.80 -1.57 -0.37
CA GLU A 62 -19.61 -1.65 -1.62
C GLU A 62 -19.84 -3.07 -2.16
N VAL A 63 -18.93 -4.01 -1.86
CA VAL A 63 -19.12 -5.45 -2.05
C VAL A 63 -18.99 -6.13 -0.69
N PRO A 64 -20.01 -6.81 -0.15
CA PRO A 64 -19.94 -7.38 1.20
C PRO A 64 -18.82 -8.43 1.30
N TYR A 65 -17.89 -8.23 2.24
CA TYR A 65 -16.86 -9.19 2.60
C TYR A 65 -17.02 -9.59 4.07
N GLY A 66 -16.98 -10.89 4.36
CA GLY A 66 -16.72 -11.33 5.74
C GLY A 66 -15.34 -10.85 6.21
N ALA A 67 -15.17 -10.59 7.51
CA ALA A 67 -13.96 -9.99 8.10
C ALA A 67 -12.63 -10.65 7.64
N ASN A 68 -12.63 -11.98 7.48
CA ASN A 68 -11.47 -12.72 6.96
C ASN A 68 -11.07 -12.36 5.52
N ARG A 69 -12.03 -12.09 4.63
CA ARG A 69 -11.73 -11.61 3.26
C ARG A 69 -11.36 -10.13 3.27
N MET A 70 -11.99 -9.33 4.13
CA MET A 70 -11.69 -7.90 4.25
C MET A 70 -10.21 -7.71 4.62
N ARG A 71 -9.71 -8.36 5.67
CA ARG A 71 -8.28 -8.24 6.03
C ARG A 71 -7.27 -8.72 4.98
N CYS A 72 -7.65 -9.63 4.08
CA CYS A 72 -6.74 -10.25 3.11
C CYS A 72 -6.80 -9.63 1.71
N ILE A 73 -7.94 -9.05 1.31
CA ILE A 73 -8.19 -8.57 -0.06
C ILE A 73 -8.42 -7.07 -0.08
N PHE A 74 -9.06 -6.53 0.96
CA PHE A 74 -9.43 -5.13 1.00
C PHE A 74 -8.22 -4.24 1.31
N PHE A 75 -7.25 -4.70 2.10
CA PHE A 75 -6.01 -3.97 2.37
C PHE A 75 -4.87 -4.59 1.56
N GLN A 76 -4.39 -3.89 0.54
CA GLN A 76 -3.48 -4.47 -0.45
C GLN A 76 -2.02 -4.20 -0.13
N LYS A 77 -1.67 -2.93 0.10
CA LYS A 77 -0.29 -2.52 0.42
C LYS A 77 -0.28 -1.24 1.24
N ALA A 78 0.50 -1.22 2.32
CA ALA A 78 0.77 -0.05 3.14
C ALA A 78 2.28 0.23 3.21
N VAL A 79 2.65 1.50 3.19
CA VAL A 79 4.04 1.97 3.21
C VAL A 79 4.19 3.07 4.26
N LEU A 80 5.24 2.97 5.07
CA LEU A 80 5.61 3.96 6.09
C LEU A 80 6.51 5.03 5.47
N SER A 81 6.39 6.28 5.96
CA SER A 81 7.29 7.37 5.56
C SER A 81 8.58 7.44 6.40
N ALA A 82 8.55 6.94 7.63
CA ALA A 82 9.64 7.07 8.59
C ALA A 82 9.56 5.99 9.68
N VAL A 83 10.53 5.98 10.59
CA VAL A 83 10.49 5.15 11.80
C VAL A 83 9.40 5.70 12.75
N PRO A 84 8.44 4.89 13.21
CA PRO A 84 7.29 5.37 13.96
C PRO A 84 7.55 5.66 15.44
N ASP A 85 8.69 5.22 15.99
CA ASP A 85 9.11 5.47 17.37
C ASP A 85 9.93 6.77 17.53
N VAL A 86 10.33 7.40 16.42
CA VAL A 86 11.06 8.67 16.40
C VAL A 86 10.12 9.80 15.91
N GLY A 87 9.26 10.27 16.81
CA GLY A 87 8.41 11.45 16.62
C GLY A 87 7.05 11.20 15.94
N ASP A 88 6.10 12.13 16.14
CA ASP A 88 4.67 11.99 15.75
C ASP A 88 4.37 12.17 14.24
N ASN A 89 5.37 11.94 13.38
CA ASN A 89 5.31 12.27 11.96
C ASN A 89 5.40 11.06 11.01
N CYS A 90 5.39 9.83 11.53
CA CYS A 90 5.30 8.65 10.66
C CYS A 90 3.92 8.59 10.00
N LEU A 91 3.91 8.84 8.69
CA LEU A 91 2.75 8.69 7.82
C LEU A 91 2.70 7.30 7.24
N ILE A 92 1.49 6.77 7.10
CA ILE A 92 1.21 5.50 6.44
C ILE A 92 0.32 5.81 5.25
N MET A 93 0.80 5.51 4.04
CA MET A 93 -0.04 5.53 2.83
C MET A 93 -0.41 4.10 2.45
N MET A 94 -1.69 3.88 2.13
CA MET A 94 -2.22 2.54 1.88
C MET A 94 -3.10 2.50 0.63
N ILE A 95 -2.93 1.44 -0.16
CA ILE A 95 -3.87 0.99 -1.18
C ILE A 95 -4.89 0.08 -0.49
N CYS A 96 -6.16 0.44 -0.60
CA CYS A 96 -7.24 -0.39 -0.06
C CYS A 96 -8.50 -0.32 -0.95
N ASN A 97 -9.47 -1.18 -0.63
CA ASN A 97 -10.70 -1.46 -1.35
C ASN A 97 -10.52 -2.06 -2.76
N ASN A 98 -11.65 -2.41 -3.41
CA ASN A 98 -11.67 -3.05 -4.73
C ASN A 98 -11.26 -2.11 -5.87
N TRP A 99 -11.53 -0.83 -5.70
CA TRP A 99 -11.14 0.24 -6.61
C TRP A 99 -9.69 0.72 -6.36
N LYS A 100 -8.98 0.09 -5.42
CA LYS A 100 -7.59 0.37 -5.10
C LYS A 100 -7.33 1.85 -4.79
N HIS A 101 -8.20 2.44 -3.99
CA HIS A 101 -8.10 3.83 -3.55
C HIS A 101 -6.89 4.06 -2.63
N LEU A 102 -6.43 5.32 -2.58
CA LEU A 102 -5.36 5.75 -1.69
C LEU A 102 -5.91 6.47 -0.47
N VAL A 103 -5.44 6.03 0.69
CA VAL A 103 -5.66 6.69 1.98
C VAL A 103 -4.34 6.94 2.69
N ILE A 104 -4.32 7.96 3.55
CA ILE A 104 -3.18 8.27 4.42
C ILE A 104 -3.63 8.35 5.88
N GLY A 105 -2.77 7.94 6.78
CA GLY A 105 -2.96 8.06 8.22
C GLY A 105 -1.64 8.31 8.93
N ARG A 106 -1.70 8.58 10.22
CA ARG A 106 -0.51 8.70 11.09
C ARG A 106 -0.40 7.48 12.00
N ALA A 107 0.83 7.10 12.33
CA ALA A 107 1.07 6.18 13.43
C ALA A 107 0.50 6.79 14.72
N GLY A 108 -0.32 6.03 15.46
CA GLY A 108 -1.04 6.54 16.64
C GLY A 108 -2.17 7.53 16.33
N GLY A 109 -2.46 7.79 15.05
CA GLY A 109 -3.48 8.76 14.65
C GLY A 109 -4.91 8.24 14.78
N GLU A 110 -5.87 9.16 14.76
CA GLU A 110 -7.28 8.84 15.01
C GLU A 110 -8.09 8.52 13.75
N ALA A 111 -7.71 9.05 12.58
CA ALA A 111 -8.49 8.89 11.35
C ALA A 111 -7.65 8.70 10.09
N TRP A 112 -8.19 7.90 9.16
CA TRP A 112 -7.72 7.84 7.78
C TRP A 112 -8.27 9.01 6.97
N LYS A 113 -7.41 9.62 6.14
CA LYS A 113 -7.81 10.61 5.14
C LYS A 113 -7.69 10.01 3.74
N CYS A 114 -8.77 10.06 2.97
CA CYS A 114 -8.70 9.67 1.56
C CYS A 114 -7.98 10.74 0.75
N ILE A 115 -7.04 10.31 -0.09
CA ILE A 115 -6.25 11.20 -0.94
C ILE A 115 -6.62 11.01 -2.42
N SER A 116 -7.00 9.82 -2.85
CA SER A 116 -7.33 9.58 -4.26
C SER A 116 -8.33 8.44 -4.46
N ILE A 117 -9.36 8.74 -5.27
CA ILE A 117 -10.40 7.81 -5.72
C ILE A 117 -10.46 7.67 -7.25
N TYR A 118 -9.59 8.37 -7.97
CA TYR A 118 -9.72 8.55 -9.44
C TYR A 118 -8.97 7.52 -10.27
N HIS A 119 -8.07 6.75 -9.65
CA HIS A 119 -7.30 5.71 -10.32
C HIS A 119 -7.21 4.48 -9.45
N HIS A 120 -7.06 3.31 -10.08
CA HIS A 120 -6.76 2.09 -9.37
C HIS A 120 -5.25 1.96 -9.20
N TYR A 121 -4.76 2.23 -8.00
CA TYR A 121 -3.34 2.13 -7.72
C TYR A 121 -2.92 0.68 -7.52
N THR A 122 -1.78 0.30 -8.08
CA THR A 122 -1.29 -1.09 -8.03
C THR A 122 -0.04 -1.22 -7.17
N ASN A 123 0.73 -0.14 -7.00
CA ASN A 123 1.92 -0.16 -6.15
C ASN A 123 2.19 1.20 -5.50
N ILE A 124 2.86 1.17 -4.34
CA ILE A 124 3.37 2.32 -3.60
C ILE A 124 4.80 2.01 -3.13
N ILE A 125 5.69 3.01 -3.16
CA ILE A 125 6.96 3.04 -2.42
C ILE A 125 7.15 4.43 -1.80
N HIS A 126 7.87 4.51 -0.67
CA HIS A 126 8.31 5.77 -0.10
C HIS A 126 9.83 5.85 -0.26
N ARG A 127 10.31 6.91 -0.91
CA ARG A 127 11.75 7.16 -1.10
C ARG A 127 12.04 8.64 -1.11
N LYS A 128 13.24 9.04 -0.66
CA LYS A 128 13.68 10.44 -0.67
C LYS A 128 12.64 11.41 -0.07
N GLY A 129 11.95 10.98 1.00
CA GLY A 129 10.91 11.77 1.68
C GLY A 129 9.58 11.92 0.95
N LYS A 130 9.34 11.17 -0.13
CA LYS A 130 8.12 11.27 -0.95
C LYS A 130 7.51 9.90 -1.22
N PHE A 131 6.18 9.85 -1.25
CA PHE A 131 5.48 8.65 -1.72
C PHE A 131 5.42 8.64 -3.25
N HIS A 132 5.60 7.48 -3.84
CA HIS A 132 5.50 7.26 -5.27
C HIS A 132 4.53 6.14 -5.53
N THR A 133 3.63 6.35 -6.49
CA THR A 133 2.54 5.42 -6.79
C THR A 133 2.43 5.19 -8.28
N ILE A 134 1.98 4.00 -8.67
CA ILE A 134 1.63 3.67 -10.05
C ILE A 134 0.19 3.15 -10.11
N SER A 135 -0.55 3.56 -11.13
CA SER A 135 -1.89 3.03 -11.44
C SER A 135 -1.83 1.86 -12.41
N ASP A 136 -2.90 1.07 -12.48
CA ASP A 136 -3.13 0.04 -13.50
C ASP A 136 -3.02 0.57 -14.95
N THR A 137 -3.31 1.85 -15.14
CA THR A 137 -3.19 2.59 -16.40
C THR A 137 -1.78 3.10 -16.70
N GLY A 138 -0.80 2.85 -15.82
CA GLY A 138 0.60 3.21 -16.00
C GLY A 138 0.91 4.69 -15.76
N ILE A 139 0.13 5.36 -14.91
CA ILE A 139 0.40 6.72 -14.46
C ILE A 139 1.23 6.63 -13.18
N VAL A 140 2.44 7.18 -13.23
CA VAL A 140 3.33 7.31 -12.08
C VAL A 140 3.18 8.70 -11.49
N LYS A 141 2.88 8.74 -10.19
CA LYS A 141 2.74 9.98 -9.41
C LYS A 141 3.73 10.01 -8.27
N VAL A 142 4.22 11.20 -7.96
CA VAL A 142 4.87 11.52 -6.69
C VAL A 142 3.89 12.32 -5.85
N TRP A 143 3.86 12.03 -4.55
CA TRP A 143 3.04 12.74 -3.57
C TRP A 143 3.96 13.49 -2.62
N GLU A 144 3.82 14.81 -2.62
CA GLU A 144 4.64 15.70 -1.84
C GLU A 144 3.77 16.68 -1.04
N HIS A 145 4.34 17.19 0.05
CA HIS A 145 3.67 18.21 0.85
C HIS A 145 3.73 19.55 0.13
N ASP A 146 2.56 20.11 -0.15
CA ASP A 146 2.34 21.48 -0.56
C ASP A 146 1.64 22.21 0.59
N GLY A 147 2.45 22.76 1.50
CA GLY A 147 2.00 23.28 2.79
C GLY A 147 1.35 22.19 3.65
N LEU A 148 0.08 22.39 4.00
CA LEU A 148 -0.70 21.45 4.83
C LEU A 148 -1.33 20.30 4.03
N PHE A 149 -1.21 20.31 2.69
CA PHE A 149 -1.86 19.34 1.82
C PHE A 149 -0.83 18.43 1.16
N LEU A 150 -1.19 17.16 0.98
CA LEU A 150 -0.41 16.24 0.15
C LEU A 150 -0.95 16.31 -1.28
N ARG A 151 -0.13 16.73 -2.24
CA ARG A 151 -0.55 16.88 -3.65
C ARG A 151 0.17 15.90 -4.56
N PRO A 152 -0.53 15.34 -5.56
CA PRO A 152 0.09 14.53 -6.59
C PRO A 152 0.71 15.38 -7.69
N LYS A 153 1.94 15.05 -8.09
CA LYS A 153 2.54 15.43 -9.39
C LYS A 153 2.71 14.19 -10.24
N ILE A 154 2.27 14.23 -11.50
CA ILE A 154 2.53 13.16 -12.47
C ILE A 154 3.96 13.31 -12.96
N ILE A 155 4.76 12.25 -12.85
CA ILE A 155 6.16 12.23 -13.31
C ILE A 155 6.36 11.37 -14.56
N LYS A 156 5.47 10.40 -14.79
CA LYS A 156 5.48 9.57 -16.01
C LYS A 156 4.08 9.05 -16.30
N SER A 157 3.73 8.91 -17.56
CA SER A 157 2.42 8.40 -18.01
C SER A 157 2.58 7.41 -19.16
N ASN A 158 1.52 6.66 -19.45
CA ASN A 158 1.45 5.69 -20.56
C ASN A 158 2.50 4.58 -20.52
N ILE A 159 2.93 4.14 -19.33
CA ILE A 159 3.76 2.93 -19.16
C ILE A 159 2.90 1.66 -19.30
N ARG A 160 2.13 1.57 -20.39
CA ARG A 160 0.94 0.71 -20.48
C ARG A 160 1.18 -0.70 -20.97
N TYR A 161 2.36 -1.02 -21.47
CA TYR A 161 2.49 -2.21 -22.30
C TYR A 161 2.16 -3.52 -21.55
N PHE A 162 2.25 -3.57 -20.21
CA PHE A 162 2.26 -4.85 -19.47
C PHE A 162 1.60 -4.86 -18.06
N LEU A 163 1.00 -3.77 -17.56
CA LEU A 163 0.58 -3.71 -16.13
C LEU A 163 -0.56 -4.67 -15.74
N ASN A 164 -1.45 -5.00 -16.67
CA ASN A 164 -2.61 -5.86 -16.39
C ASN A 164 -2.31 -7.36 -16.49
N GLN A 165 -1.15 -7.75 -17.01
CA GLN A 165 -0.79 -9.16 -17.24
C GLN A 165 0.34 -9.64 -16.34
N PHE A 166 1.05 -8.72 -15.66
CA PHE A 166 2.29 -9.02 -14.97
C PHE A 166 2.33 -8.47 -13.55
N MET A 167 2.96 -9.25 -12.66
CA MET A 167 3.37 -8.75 -11.35
C MET A 167 4.41 -7.66 -11.57
N HIS A 168 4.19 -6.49 -10.97
CA HIS A 168 5.09 -5.36 -11.12
C HIS A 168 5.39 -4.68 -9.79
N TYR A 169 6.60 -4.14 -9.70
CA TYR A 169 7.17 -3.62 -8.47
C TYR A 169 7.77 -2.24 -8.72
N LEU A 170 7.43 -1.28 -7.85
CA LEU A 170 8.24 -0.08 -7.70
C LEU A 170 9.40 -0.40 -6.77
N VAL A 171 10.62 -0.17 -7.25
CA VAL A 171 11.86 -0.52 -6.56
C VAL A 171 12.81 0.68 -6.57
N GLU A 172 13.42 0.94 -5.42
CA GLU A 172 14.51 1.90 -5.29
C GLU A 172 15.84 1.14 -5.41
N SER A 173 16.76 1.60 -6.26
CA SER A 173 18.13 1.08 -6.31
C SER A 173 18.98 1.62 -5.17
N LEU A 174 20.17 1.06 -4.99
CA LEU A 174 21.14 1.53 -4.00
C LEU A 174 21.53 3.00 -4.21
N ASP A 175 21.55 3.48 -5.45
CA ASP A 175 21.81 4.87 -5.80
C ASP A 175 20.58 5.79 -5.65
N GLY A 176 19.46 5.24 -5.17
CA GLY A 176 18.21 5.95 -4.93
C GLY A 176 17.37 6.20 -6.20
N ASN A 177 17.68 5.50 -7.29
CA ASN A 177 16.92 5.61 -8.54
C ASN A 177 15.65 4.77 -8.47
N LEU A 178 14.56 5.24 -9.07
CA LEU A 178 13.31 4.50 -9.13
C LEU A 178 13.17 3.70 -10.41
N PHE A 179 12.87 2.43 -10.19
CA PHE A 179 12.59 1.49 -11.25
C PHE A 179 11.18 0.93 -11.13
N LEU A 180 10.57 0.68 -12.28
CA LEU A 180 9.45 -0.24 -12.41
C LEU A 180 9.99 -1.55 -12.94
N ILE A 181 9.83 -2.61 -12.16
CA ILE A 181 10.22 -3.96 -12.54
C ILE A 181 8.97 -4.76 -12.86
N TYR A 182 8.90 -5.34 -14.05
CA TYR A 182 7.91 -6.35 -14.41
C TYR A 182 8.53 -7.72 -14.24
N LYS A 183 7.79 -8.62 -13.60
CA LYS A 183 8.10 -10.03 -13.53
C LYS A 183 7.19 -10.77 -14.50
N ASP A 184 7.78 -11.29 -15.57
CA ASP A 184 7.09 -12.16 -16.50
C ASP A 184 6.79 -13.51 -15.82
N LEU A 185 5.52 -13.89 -15.80
CA LEU A 185 5.06 -15.18 -15.25
C LEU A 185 4.70 -16.17 -16.36
N TYR A 186 4.75 -15.78 -17.64
CA TYR A 186 4.50 -16.68 -18.75
C TYR A 186 5.70 -17.61 -18.93
N GLU A 187 5.44 -18.88 -18.62
CA GLU A 187 6.37 -20.00 -18.75
C GLU A 187 6.64 -20.26 -20.24
N PHE A 188 7.80 -19.83 -20.75
CA PHE A 188 8.34 -20.34 -22.01
C PHE A 188 9.59 -21.19 -21.71
N GLY A 189 9.46 -22.50 -21.90
CA GLY A 189 10.58 -23.44 -21.84
C GLY A 189 10.12 -24.90 -21.75
N PRO A 190 10.92 -25.88 -22.21
CA PRO A 190 10.66 -27.28 -21.96
C PRO A 190 10.63 -27.56 -20.45
N THR A 191 9.68 -28.37 -20.01
CA THR A 191 9.34 -28.69 -18.60
C THR A 191 10.48 -29.29 -17.77
N ASN A 192 11.67 -29.43 -18.35
CA ASN A 192 12.78 -30.23 -17.81
C ASN A 192 13.97 -29.36 -17.34
N GLU A 193 13.89 -28.03 -17.44
CA GLU A 193 14.91 -27.09 -16.96
C GLU A 193 14.30 -26.06 -15.98
N PRO A 194 15.09 -25.47 -15.06
CA PRO A 194 14.59 -24.48 -14.11
C PRO A 194 13.87 -23.34 -14.85
N LYS A 195 12.61 -23.12 -14.48
CA LYS A 195 11.72 -22.12 -15.07
C LYS A 195 12.42 -20.76 -15.19
N ASN A 196 12.70 -20.32 -16.41
CA ASN A 196 13.30 -19.02 -16.66
C ASN A 196 12.31 -17.93 -16.23
N ILE A 197 12.72 -17.09 -15.27
CA ILE A 197 11.96 -15.91 -14.85
C ILE A 197 12.62 -14.70 -15.49
N THR A 198 11.89 -14.02 -16.38
CA THR A 198 12.35 -12.80 -17.04
C THR A 198 11.87 -11.58 -16.26
N TYR A 199 12.77 -10.61 -16.10
CA TYR A 199 12.46 -9.30 -15.52
C TYR A 199 12.69 -8.20 -16.55
N LEU A 200 11.72 -7.31 -16.72
CA LEU A 200 11.89 -6.07 -17.49
C LEU A 200 12.02 -4.91 -16.52
N VAL A 201 13.03 -4.06 -16.70
CA VAL A 201 13.36 -2.98 -15.79
C VAL A 201 13.27 -1.64 -16.52
N PHE A 202 12.46 -0.72 -16.01
CA PHE A 202 12.25 0.60 -16.59
C PHE A 202 12.65 1.68 -15.58
N SER A 203 13.53 2.60 -15.98
CA SER A 203 13.83 3.79 -15.17
C SER A 203 12.64 4.76 -15.17
N LEU A 204 12.30 5.26 -13.98
CA LEU A 204 11.19 6.19 -13.75
C LEU A 204 11.64 7.57 -13.29
N ASP A 205 12.93 7.79 -13.04
CA ASP A 205 13.42 9.14 -12.73
C ASP A 205 13.32 10.03 -13.97
N GLU A 206 13.07 11.33 -13.74
CA GLU A 206 13.05 12.33 -14.81
C GLU A 206 14.46 12.38 -15.44
N GLU A 207 14.56 12.20 -16.76
CA GLU A 207 15.78 12.58 -17.46
C GLU A 207 15.86 14.11 -17.37
N GLU A 208 16.75 14.62 -16.53
CA GLU A 208 17.15 16.03 -16.60
C GLU A 208 17.81 16.23 -17.97
N TYR A 209 17.03 16.68 -18.96
CA TYR A 209 17.60 17.30 -20.15
C TYR A 209 18.29 18.58 -19.67
N LYS A 210 19.62 18.50 -19.52
CA LYS A 210 20.49 19.66 -19.33
C LYS A 210 20.49 20.55 -20.56
#